data_AF-A0A929G2W6-F1
#
_entry.id   AF-A0A929G2W6-F1
#
_cell.length_a   1.000
_cell.length_b   1.000
_cell.length_c   1.000
_cell.angle_alpha   90.00
_cell.angle_beta   90.00
_cell.angle_gamma   90.00
#
_symmetry.space_group_name_H-M   'P 1'
#
loop_
_entity.id
_entity.type
_entity.pdbx_description
1 polymer ?
#
loop_
_entity_poly.entity_id
_entity_poly.type
_entity_poly.pdbx_seq_one_letter_code
_entity_poly.pdbx_strand_id
1 'polypeptide(L)'
;ARQRAYFFWDYDITEEEVHEILRGDDEPRKIWVMSRILERAHFDDVWHYLTPPDLRRYFERLQLRPQVREVWAHAIEVWNRDERP
;
A
#
# COMPACT_ATOMS: atom_id res chain seq x y z
N ALA A 1 6.46 20.91 -10.44
CA ALA A 1 5.12 20.58 -10.95
C ALA A 1 4.62 19.39 -10.15
N ARG A 2 3.36 19.40 -9.71
CA ARG A 2 2.80 18.26 -8.96
C ARG A 2 2.73 17.05 -9.89
N GLN A 3 3.38 15.95 -9.51
CA GLN A 3 3.38 14.70 -10.27
C GLN A 3 2.14 13.89 -9.87
N ARG A 4 1.32 13.48 -10.85
CA ARG A 4 0.20 12.57 -10.60
C ARG A 4 0.75 11.20 -10.26
N ALA A 5 0.17 10.56 -9.24
CA ALA A 5 0.48 9.17 -8.95
C ALA A 5 -0.08 8.29 -10.07
N TYR A 6 0.78 7.59 -10.80
CA TYR A 6 0.36 6.84 -12.00
C TYR A 6 -0.64 5.71 -11.68
N PHE A 7 -0.55 5.15 -10.47
CA PHE A 7 -1.48 4.14 -9.93
C PHE A 7 -2.86 4.73 -9.53
N PHE A 8 -2.99 6.06 -9.61
CA PHE A 8 -4.22 6.84 -9.43
C PHE A 8 -4.63 7.58 -10.71
N TRP A 9 -4.57 6.92 -11.87
CA TRP A 9 -4.98 7.53 -13.15
C TRP A 9 -6.47 7.94 -13.21
N ASP A 10 -7.33 7.31 -12.41
CA ASP A 10 -8.77 7.55 -12.30
C ASP A 10 -9.14 8.68 -11.31
N TYR A 11 -8.17 9.19 -10.56
CA TYR A 11 -8.36 10.31 -9.63
C TYR A 11 -7.35 11.43 -9.93
N ASP A 12 -7.65 12.65 -9.49
CA ASP A 12 -6.69 13.75 -9.52
C ASP A 12 -5.92 13.77 -8.19
N ILE A 13 -5.12 12.72 -7.97
CA ILE A 13 -4.28 12.56 -6.78
C ILE A 13 -2.82 12.59 -7.21
N THR A 14 -2.06 13.42 -6.50
CA THR A 14 -0.62 13.61 -6.68
C THR A 14 0.19 12.74 -5.74
N GLU A 15 1.46 12.52 -6.07
CA GLU A 15 2.41 11.80 -5.22
C GLU A 15 2.50 12.40 -3.80
N GLU A 16 2.52 13.73 -3.72
CA GLU A 16 2.53 14.47 -2.44
C GLU A 16 1.29 14.15 -1.60
N GLU A 17 0.11 14.18 -2.21
CA GLU A 17 -1.16 13.87 -1.53
C GLU A 17 -1.24 12.40 -1.08
N VAL A 18 -0.66 11.46 -1.83
CA VAL A 18 -0.55 10.05 -1.39
C VAL A 18 0.22 9.98 -0.07
N HIS A 19 1.39 10.63 0.00
CA HIS A 19 2.17 10.66 1.23
C HIS A 19 1.48 11.38 2.39
N GLU A 20 0.78 12.47 2.12
CA GLU A 20 -0.01 13.19 3.14
C GLU A 20 -1.12 12.30 3.71
N ILE A 21 -1.86 11.60 2.86
CA ILE A 21 -2.91 10.66 3.29
C ILE A 21 -2.32 9.55 4.17
N LEU A 22 -1.21 8.95 3.75
CA LEU A 22 -0.57 7.87 4.50
C LEU A 22 -0.04 8.32 5.87
N ARG A 23 0.35 9.60 6.00
CA ARG A 23 0.80 10.20 7.27
C ARG A 23 -0.32 10.74 8.17
N GLY A 24 -1.51 11.00 7.63
CA GLY A 24 -2.64 11.56 8.39
C GLY A 24 -3.25 10.60 9.42
N ASP A 25 -4.44 10.90 9.94
CA ASP A 25 -5.12 10.03 10.93
C ASP A 25 -6.42 9.39 10.41
N ASP A 26 -6.78 9.69 9.15
CA ASP A 26 -7.95 9.14 8.47
C ASP A 26 -7.70 7.69 8.02
N GLU A 27 -7.93 6.74 8.93
CA GLU A 27 -7.74 5.30 8.66
C GLU A 27 -8.51 4.79 7.42
N PRO A 28 -9.80 5.11 7.21
CA PRO A 28 -10.50 4.72 5.98
C PRO A 28 -9.78 5.18 4.71
N ARG A 29 -9.32 6.43 4.68
CA ARG A 29 -8.63 6.98 3.51
C ARG A 29 -7.24 6.36 3.32
N LYS A 30 -6.53 6.06 4.40
CA LYS A 30 -5.27 5.29 4.34
C LYS A 30 -5.47 3.90 3.76
N ILE A 31 -6.44 3.15 4.30
CA ILE A 31 -6.75 1.79 3.85
C ILE A 31 -7.04 1.79 2.35
N TRP A 32 -7.84 2.75 1.89
CA TRP A 32 -8.13 2.91 0.47
C TRP A 32 -6.86 3.20 -0.36
N VAL A 33 -6.00 4.14 0.06
CA VAL A 33 -4.75 4.43 -0.64
C VAL A 33 -3.80 3.24 -0.66
N MET A 34 -3.62 2.56 0.48
CA MET A 34 -2.80 1.35 0.58
C MET A 34 -3.29 0.26 -0.37
N SER A 35 -4.61 -0.01 -0.39
CA SER A 35 -5.21 -0.94 -1.34
C SER A 35 -4.85 -0.59 -2.78
N ARG A 36 -4.93 0.69 -3.15
CA ARG A 36 -4.64 1.16 -4.51
C ARG A 36 -3.18 1.01 -4.90
N ILE A 37 -2.26 1.29 -3.98
CA ILE A 37 -0.82 1.05 -4.18
C ILE A 37 -0.59 -0.44 -4.43
N LEU A 38 -1.07 -1.32 -3.54
CA LEU A 38 -0.85 -2.76 -3.64
C LEU A 38 -1.44 -3.42 -4.89
N GLU A 39 -2.52 -2.86 -5.44
CA GLU A 39 -3.20 -3.41 -6.60
C GLU A 39 -2.67 -2.91 -7.96
N ARG A 40 -2.05 -1.73 -7.99
CA ARG A 40 -1.79 -1.01 -9.26
C ARG A 40 -0.38 -0.45 -9.39
N ALA A 41 0.37 -0.26 -8.30
CA ALA A 41 1.77 0.14 -8.39
C ALA A 41 2.63 -1.05 -8.82
N HIS A 42 3.74 -0.75 -9.47
CA HIS A 42 4.82 -1.72 -9.67
C HIS A 42 5.35 -2.17 -8.32
N PHE A 43 5.75 -3.44 -8.22
CA PHE A 43 6.18 -4.04 -6.96
C PHE A 43 7.31 -3.24 -6.28
N ASP A 44 8.31 -2.81 -7.06
CA ASP A 44 9.44 -2.04 -6.54
C ASP A 44 9.02 -0.65 -6.01
N ASP A 45 7.95 -0.07 -6.56
CA ASP A 45 7.47 1.26 -6.16
C ASP A 45 6.65 1.23 -4.87
N VAL A 46 6.09 0.08 -4.49
CA VAL A 46 5.30 -0.07 -3.25
C VAL A 46 6.08 0.43 -2.03
N TRP A 47 7.38 0.17 -2.02
CA TRP A 47 8.30 0.51 -0.92
C TRP A 47 8.59 2.00 -0.80
N HIS A 48 8.29 2.80 -1.83
CA HIS A 48 8.34 4.27 -1.70
C HIS A 48 7.23 4.80 -0.78
N TYR A 49 6.15 4.05 -0.59
CA TYR A 49 4.97 4.49 0.16
C TYR A 49 4.73 3.71 1.44
N LEU A 50 4.93 2.40 1.41
CA LEU A 50 4.53 1.48 2.47
C LEU A 50 5.74 0.77 3.06
N THR A 51 5.69 0.48 4.36
CA THR A 51 6.67 -0.37 5.03
C THR A 51 6.08 -1.74 5.38
N PRO A 52 6.89 -2.80 5.54
CA PRO A 52 6.39 -4.10 6.01
C PRO A 52 5.60 -4.02 7.35
N PRO A 53 6.01 -3.21 8.35
CA PRO A 53 5.19 -2.95 9.53
C PRO A 53 3.81 -2.35 9.23
N ASP A 54 3.72 -1.38 8.31
CA ASP A 54 2.44 -0.79 7.90
C ASP A 54 1.55 -1.84 7.24
N LEU A 55 2.11 -2.65 6.34
CA LEU A 55 1.40 -3.74 5.70
C LEU A 55 0.84 -4.69 6.75
N ARG A 56 1.66 -5.20 7.68
CA ARG A 56 1.19 -6.08 8.76
C ARG A 56 0.07 -5.48 9.61
N ARG A 57 0.17 -4.18 9.90
CA ARG A 57 -0.83 -3.47 10.72
C ARG A 57 -2.18 -3.35 10.02
N TYR A 58 -2.18 -3.08 8.71
CA TYR A 58 -3.40 -2.75 7.97
C TYR A 58 -3.92 -3.90 7.09
N PHE A 59 -3.15 -4.96 6.85
CA PHE A 59 -3.42 -6.00 5.84
C PHE A 59 -4.82 -6.62 5.92
N GLU A 60 -5.25 -6.96 7.13
CA GLU A 60 -6.59 -7.55 7.38
C GLU A 60 -7.74 -6.59 7.04
N ARG A 61 -7.47 -5.29 7.05
CA ARG A 61 -8.45 -4.23 6.75
C ARG A 61 -8.39 -3.77 5.30
N LEU A 62 -7.33 -4.09 4.56
CA LEU A 62 -7.20 -3.70 3.16
C LEU A 62 -8.31 -4.32 2.34
N GLN A 63 -8.88 -3.56 1.42
CA GLN A 63 -9.83 -4.08 0.44
C GLN A 63 -9.06 -4.41 -0.83
N LEU A 64 -8.66 -5.67 -0.97
CA LEU A 64 -7.85 -6.16 -2.09
C LEU A 64 -8.62 -7.22 -2.87
N ARG A 65 -8.43 -7.26 -4.19
CA ARG A 65 -8.83 -8.41 -5.02
C ARG A 65 -8.20 -9.71 -4.47
N PRO A 66 -8.91 -10.85 -4.50
CA PRO A 66 -8.43 -12.10 -3.89
C PRO A 66 -7.02 -12.51 -4.31
N GLN A 67 -6.71 -12.42 -5.62
CA GLN A 67 -5.41 -12.80 -6.16
C GLN A 67 -4.28 -11.90 -5.66
N VAL A 68 -4.55 -10.59 -5.54
CA VAL A 68 -3.58 -9.63 -5.00
C VAL A 68 -3.36 -9.90 -3.51
N ARG A 69 -4.44 -10.17 -2.76
CA ARG A 69 -4.35 -10.54 -1.35
C ARG A 69 -3.47 -11.78 -1.15
N GLU A 70 -3.67 -12.84 -1.94
CA GLU A 70 -2.90 -14.08 -1.80
C GLU A 70 -1.39 -13.85 -1.98
N VAL A 71 -1.00 -13.06 -3.00
CA VAL A 71 0.41 -12.72 -3.25
C VAL A 71 1.02 -11.96 -2.08
N TRP A 72 0.35 -10.92 -1.59
CA TRP A 72 0.86 -10.14 -0.46
C TRP A 72 0.81 -10.89 0.87
N ALA A 73 -0.16 -11.77 1.08
CA ALA A 73 -0.23 -12.64 2.26
C ALA A 73 1.00 -13.56 2.30
N HIS A 74 1.35 -14.15 1.16
CA HIS A 74 2.55 -14.98 1.05
C HIS A 74 3.83 -14.17 1.30
N ALA A 75 3.94 -12.96 0.72
CA ALA A 75 5.09 -12.09 0.96
C ALA A 75 5.26 -11.72 2.45
N ILE A 76 4.16 -11.36 3.11
CA ILE A 76 4.14 -11.07 4.56
C ILE A 76 4.56 -12.30 5.38
N GLU A 77 4.08 -13.50 5.00
CA GLU A 77 4.47 -14.74 5.66
C GLU A 77 5.98 -15.00 5.55
N VAL A 78 6.57 -14.78 4.37
CA VAL A 78 8.02 -14.93 4.14
C VAL A 78 8.81 -13.96 5.02
N TRP A 79 8.44 -12.67 5.05
CA TRP A 79 9.14 -11.68 5.88
C TRP A 79 9.06 -12.01 7.38
N ASN A 80 7.92 -12.52 7.85
CA ASN A 80 7.76 -12.94 9.25
C ASN A 80 8.62 -14.16 9.61
N ARG A 81 9.00 -14.99 8.64
CA ARG A 81 9.91 -16.12 8.85
C ARG A 81 11.37 -15.67 8.88
N ASP A 82 11.74 -14.70 8.02
CA ASP A 82 13.09 -14.16 7.94
C ASP A 82 13.45 -13.24 9.11
N GLU A 83 12.45 -12.62 9.77
CA GLU A 83 12.62 -11.86 11.02
C GLU A 83 12.84 -12.76 12.27
N ARG A 84 12.98 -14.09 12.12
CA ARG A 84 13.35 -14.98 13.24
C ARG A 84 14.84 -14.82 13.59
N PRO A 85 15.19 -14.61 14.88
CA PRO A 85 16.58 -14.48 15.33
C PRO A 85 17.39 -15.77 15.16
#